data_AF-B0G9U2-F1
#
_entry.id   AF-B0G9U2-F1
#
_cell.length_a   1.000
_cell.length_b   1.000
_cell.length_c   1.000
_cell.angle_alpha   90.00
_cell.angle_beta   90.00
_cell.angle_gamma   90.00
#
_symmetry.space_group_name_H-M   'P 1'
#
loop_
_entity.id
_entity.type
_entity.pdbx_description
1 polymer ?
#
loop_
_entity_poly.entity_id
_entity_poly.type
_entity_poly.pdbx_seq_one_letter_code
_entity_poly.pdbx_strand_id
1 'polypeptide(L)'
;MGKAARKHREGFVMTETKYIFPKQPQSVAVLVFITVLIVLLLILTVMVHMRNRKLKRTLAEQMAERRLLDKICADFTAVYYVELNTGSFEILHINDGTNAKKMNLKQGDNFNSSADQYAVQYLHEKERQEFKDWISTGHLPSYKAAGCGKNDHCLKTMHGR
;
A
#
# COMPACT_ATOMS: atom_id res chain seq x y z
N MET A 1 -11.31 -38.46 94.43
CA MET A 1 -12.04 -37.34 93.80
C MET A 1 -11.04 -36.55 92.94
N GLY A 2 -11.36 -36.20 91.69
CA GLY A 2 -10.50 -35.32 90.88
C GLY A 2 -10.35 -35.61 89.38
N LYS A 3 -11.46 -35.81 88.66
CA LYS A 3 -11.50 -35.69 87.19
C LYS A 3 -11.62 -34.19 86.84
N ALA A 4 -10.53 -33.49 86.48
CA ALA A 4 -10.69 -32.08 86.05
C ALA A 4 -9.54 -31.42 85.24
N ALA A 5 -8.49 -32.11 84.80
CA ALA A 5 -7.34 -31.40 84.19
C ALA A 5 -6.86 -31.94 82.83
N ARG A 6 -7.74 -32.63 82.08
CA ARG A 6 -7.41 -33.22 80.76
C ARG A 6 -8.33 -32.75 79.64
N LYS A 7 -8.66 -31.45 79.60
CA LYS A 7 -9.56 -30.89 78.56
C LYS A 7 -9.31 -29.42 78.21
N HIS A 8 -8.05 -28.95 78.22
CA HIS A 8 -7.81 -27.52 77.91
C HIS A 8 -6.54 -27.20 77.11
N ARG A 9 -5.97 -28.12 76.32
CA ARG A 9 -4.88 -27.68 75.43
C ARG A 9 -4.66 -28.49 74.15
N GLU A 10 -5.70 -29.12 73.63
CA GLU A 10 -5.74 -29.57 72.23
C GLU A 10 -6.62 -28.64 71.37
N GLY A 11 -6.91 -27.43 71.85
CA GLY A 11 -7.60 -26.37 71.08
C GLY A 11 -6.67 -25.27 70.57
N PHE A 12 -5.34 -25.42 70.74
CA PHE A 12 -4.34 -24.46 70.25
C PHE A 12 -3.65 -24.94 68.96
N VAL A 13 -4.32 -25.77 68.19
CA VAL A 13 -4.05 -25.97 66.77
C VAL A 13 -5.39 -25.74 66.10
N MET A 14 -5.40 -25.11 64.92
CA MET A 14 -6.58 -24.61 64.20
C MET A 14 -6.93 -23.13 64.45
N THR A 15 -5.93 -22.28 64.67
CA THR A 15 -6.01 -20.90 64.19
C THR A 15 -5.83 -20.90 62.68
N GLU A 16 -6.88 -20.47 61.98
CA GLU A 16 -6.78 -19.74 60.71
C GLU A 16 -6.28 -20.51 59.47
N THR A 17 -6.89 -21.66 59.15
CA THR A 17 -7.08 -22.05 57.73
C THR A 17 -8.56 -22.03 57.40
N LYS A 18 -9.17 -20.85 57.57
CA LYS A 18 -10.50 -20.57 57.03
C LYS A 18 -10.35 -20.35 55.53
N TYR A 19 -10.29 -21.46 54.80
CA TYR A 19 -10.45 -21.47 53.35
C TYR A 19 -11.75 -20.72 53.01
N ILE A 20 -11.58 -19.54 52.42
CA ILE A 20 -12.15 -19.16 51.13
C ILE A 20 -13.59 -19.66 50.96
N PHE A 21 -14.53 -19.02 51.65
CA PHE A 21 -15.94 -19.11 51.24
C PHE A 21 -16.16 -18.18 50.04
N PRO A 22 -16.74 -18.68 48.93
CA PRO A 22 -16.89 -17.93 47.71
C PRO A 22 -17.90 -16.81 47.95
N LYS A 23 -17.39 -15.58 47.95
CA LYS A 23 -18.17 -14.38 48.18
C LYS A 23 -19.10 -14.18 46.99
N GLN A 24 -20.39 -14.51 47.16
CA GLN A 24 -21.53 -14.10 46.31
C GLN A 24 -21.53 -14.61 44.84
N PRO A 25 -22.64 -15.17 44.31
CA PRO A 25 -22.76 -15.50 42.89
C PRO A 25 -22.55 -14.29 41.96
N GLN A 26 -22.76 -13.07 42.49
CA GLN A 26 -22.46 -11.82 41.81
C GLN A 26 -20.96 -11.65 41.49
N SER A 27 -20.04 -12.12 42.35
CA SER A 27 -18.59 -12.00 42.12
C SER A 27 -18.11 -12.89 40.97
N VAL A 28 -18.70 -14.08 40.82
CA VAL A 28 -18.37 -15.01 39.73
C VAL A 28 -18.92 -14.47 38.41
N ALA A 29 -20.13 -13.93 38.42
CA ALA A 29 -20.73 -13.28 37.25
C ALA A 29 -19.87 -12.09 36.76
N VAL A 30 -19.36 -11.27 37.67
CA VAL A 30 -18.45 -10.15 37.35
C VAL A 30 -17.14 -10.67 36.73
N LEU A 31 -16.56 -11.75 37.26
CA LEU A 31 -15.33 -12.34 36.70
C LEU A 31 -15.54 -12.85 35.27
N VAL A 32 -16.67 -13.52 35.01
CA VAL A 32 -17.04 -14.01 33.68
C VAL A 32 -17.27 -12.85 32.70
N PHE A 33 -17.88 -11.76 33.17
CA PHE A 33 -18.08 -10.59 32.33
C PHE A 33 -16.74 -9.94 31.95
N ILE A 34 -15.81 -9.82 32.91
CA ILE A 34 -14.45 -9.30 32.68
C ILE A 34 -13.70 -10.19 31.69
N THR A 35 -13.75 -11.52 31.81
CA THR A 35 -13.06 -12.41 30.87
C THR A 35 -13.63 -12.30 29.46
N VAL A 36 -14.95 -12.20 29.30
CA VAL A 36 -15.59 -11.96 27.99
C VAL A 36 -15.14 -10.63 27.40
N LEU A 37 -15.06 -9.56 28.20
CA LEU A 37 -14.56 -8.26 27.74
C LEU A 37 -13.09 -8.32 27.30
N ILE A 38 -12.24 -9.02 28.06
CA ILE A 38 -10.82 -9.20 27.70
C ILE A 38 -10.71 -9.98 26.38
N VAL A 39 -11.44 -11.08 26.23
CA VAL A 39 -11.45 -11.87 24.99
C VAL A 39 -11.91 -11.02 23.80
N LEU A 40 -12.97 -10.22 23.97
CA LEU A 40 -13.44 -9.31 22.94
C LEU A 40 -12.38 -8.28 22.54
N LEU A 41 -11.71 -7.67 23.52
CA LEU A 41 -10.62 -6.71 23.28
C LEU A 41 -9.43 -7.36 22.55
N LEU A 42 -9.09 -8.60 22.87
CA LEU A 42 -8.02 -9.34 22.19
C LEU A 42 -8.36 -9.57 20.71
N ILE A 43 -9.59 -9.99 20.41
CA ILE A 43 -10.05 -10.19 19.03
C ILE A 43 -9.99 -8.86 18.25
N LEU A 44 -10.49 -7.77 18.83
CA LEU A 44 -10.43 -6.44 18.23
C LEU A 44 -8.98 -6.00 17.95
N THR A 45 -8.07 -6.22 18.90
CA THR A 45 -6.65 -5.87 18.77
C THR A 45 -5.99 -6.63 17.62
N VAL A 46 -6.26 -7.94 17.49
CA VAL A 46 -5.73 -8.76 16.39
C VAL A 46 -6.28 -8.29 15.04
N MET A 47 -7.58 -8.01 14.94
CA MET A 47 -8.18 -7.50 13.69
C MET A 47 -7.59 -6.15 13.28
N VAL A 48 -7.48 -5.21 14.22
CA VAL A 48 -6.87 -3.89 13.98
C VAL A 48 -5.40 -4.06 13.58
N HIS A 49 -4.64 -4.91 14.26
CA HIS A 49 -3.25 -5.15 13.94
C HIS A 49 -3.09 -5.74 12.51
N MET A 50 -3.93 -6.70 12.13
CA MET A 50 -3.88 -7.30 10.80
C MET A 50 -4.25 -6.28 9.71
N ARG A 51 -5.28 -5.45 9.92
CA ARG A 51 -5.62 -4.34 9.03
C ARG A 51 -4.48 -3.33 8.93
N ASN A 52 -3.89 -2.93 10.06
CA ASN A 52 -2.77 -1.98 10.11
C ASN A 52 -1.53 -2.51 9.38
N ARG A 53 -1.22 -3.81 9.48
CA ARG A 53 -0.12 -4.41 8.70
C ARG A 53 -0.39 -4.34 7.20
N LYS A 54 -1.61 -4.66 6.76
CA LYS A 54 -1.98 -4.59 5.34
C LYS A 54 -1.90 -3.15 4.83
N LEU A 55 -2.49 -2.20 5.55
CA LEU A 55 -2.44 -0.77 5.24
C LEU A 55 -1.00 -0.25 5.15
N LYS A 56 -0.14 -0.59 6.11
CA LYS A 56 1.28 -0.18 6.08
C LYS A 56 2.03 -0.72 4.87
N ARG A 57 1.73 -1.95 4.43
CA ARG A 57 2.35 -2.53 3.23
C ARG A 57 1.88 -1.81 1.96
N THR A 58 0.58 -1.65 1.78
CA THR A 58 0.02 -0.93 0.61
C THR A 58 0.50 0.52 0.56
N LEU A 59 0.59 1.18 1.70
CA LEU A 59 1.13 2.54 1.78
C LEU A 59 2.60 2.60 1.37
N ALA A 60 3.43 1.66 1.84
CA ALA A 60 4.85 1.61 1.48
C ALA A 60 5.06 1.33 -0.02
N GLU A 61 4.26 0.45 -0.60
CA GLU A 61 4.26 0.14 -2.03
C GLU A 61 3.85 1.37 -2.86
N GLN A 62 2.73 2.01 -2.50
CA GLN A 62 2.28 3.25 -3.14
C GLN A 62 3.30 4.39 -2.99
N MET A 63 3.97 4.51 -1.85
CA MET A 63 5.05 5.49 -1.67
C MET A 63 6.27 5.19 -2.55
N ALA A 64 6.61 3.91 -2.76
CA ALA A 64 7.71 3.53 -3.62
C ALA A 64 7.38 3.83 -5.10
N GLU A 65 6.17 3.49 -5.55
CA GLU A 65 5.69 3.81 -6.90
C GLU A 65 5.63 5.31 -7.15
N ARG A 66 5.05 6.08 -6.20
CA ARG A 66 5.02 7.55 -6.27
C ARG A 66 6.43 8.14 -6.35
N ARG A 67 7.36 7.68 -5.52
CA ARG A 67 8.76 8.15 -5.57
C ARG A 67 9.45 7.87 -6.90
N LEU A 68 9.19 6.70 -7.49
CA LEU A 68 9.71 6.37 -8.81
C LEU A 68 9.11 7.30 -9.87
N LEU A 69 7.79 7.51 -9.82
CA LEU A 69 7.10 8.42 -10.74
C LEU A 69 7.62 9.85 -10.60
N ASP A 70 7.75 10.37 -9.37
CA ASP A 70 8.28 11.70 -9.10
C ASP A 70 9.69 11.86 -9.66
N LYS A 71 10.54 10.83 -9.55
CA LYS A 71 11.89 10.84 -10.12
C LYS A 71 11.87 10.87 -11.64
N ILE A 72 11.02 10.06 -12.28
CA ILE A 72 10.86 10.07 -13.74
C ILE A 72 10.32 11.44 -14.21
N CYS A 73 9.32 12.00 -13.53
CA CYS A 73 8.81 13.33 -13.86
C CYS A 73 9.86 14.44 -13.65
N ALA A 74 10.83 14.26 -12.76
CA ALA A 74 11.95 15.19 -12.62
C ALA A 74 13.01 15.03 -13.72
N ASP A 75 13.31 13.80 -14.13
CA ASP A 75 14.36 13.49 -15.11
C ASP A 75 13.89 13.71 -16.57
N PHE A 76 12.58 13.68 -16.83
CA PHE A 76 12.02 13.75 -18.19
C PHE A 76 11.11 14.95 -18.40
N THR A 77 11.21 15.57 -19.57
CA THR A 77 10.44 16.76 -19.95
C THR A 77 8.99 16.49 -20.31
N ALA A 78 8.66 15.27 -20.73
CA ALA A 78 7.29 14.84 -20.99
C ALA A 78 7.14 13.35 -20.70
N VAL A 79 6.15 12.98 -19.90
CA VAL A 79 5.85 11.62 -19.41
C VAL A 79 4.36 11.34 -19.61
N TYR A 80 4.08 10.19 -20.21
CA TYR A 80 2.75 9.73 -20.57
C TYR A 80 2.51 8.33 -20.04
N TYR A 81 1.32 8.06 -19.52
CA TYR A 81 0.85 6.72 -19.19
C TYR A 81 0.06 6.18 -20.37
N VAL A 82 0.52 5.12 -21.02
CA VAL A 82 -0.07 4.60 -22.26
C VAL A 82 -0.67 3.22 -22.03
N GLU A 83 -1.95 3.06 -22.33
CA GLU A 83 -2.61 1.76 -22.42
C GLU A 83 -2.26 1.07 -23.75
N LEU A 84 -1.62 -0.08 -23.68
CA LEU A 84 -1.07 -0.80 -24.84
C LEU A 84 -2.15 -1.37 -25.77
N ASN A 85 -3.32 -1.73 -25.22
CA ASN A 85 -4.41 -2.35 -25.98
C ASN A 85 -5.10 -1.36 -26.92
N THR A 86 -5.37 -0.15 -26.42
CA THR A 86 -6.08 0.91 -27.15
C THR A 86 -5.12 1.93 -27.77
N GLY A 87 -3.90 2.02 -27.25
CA GLY A 87 -2.95 3.10 -27.53
C GLY A 87 -3.34 4.44 -26.89
N SER A 88 -4.43 4.47 -26.11
CA SER A 88 -4.87 5.66 -25.37
C SER A 88 -3.84 6.06 -24.33
N PHE A 89 -3.67 7.37 -24.09
CA PHE A 89 -2.75 7.84 -23.06
C PHE A 89 -3.32 8.90 -22.13
N GLU A 90 -2.76 8.92 -20.92
CA GLU A 90 -2.90 9.98 -19.94
C GLU A 90 -1.59 10.79 -19.85
N ILE A 91 -1.72 12.10 -19.75
CA ILE A 91 -0.59 13.00 -19.59
C ILE A 91 -0.24 13.06 -18.10
N LEU A 92 0.89 12.47 -17.71
CA LEU A 92 1.35 12.49 -16.32
C LEU A 92 2.16 13.75 -16.01
N HIS A 93 3.03 14.16 -16.93
CA HIS A 93 3.87 15.33 -16.76
C HIS A 93 4.30 15.88 -18.12
N ILE A 94 4.22 17.21 -18.29
CA ILE A 94 4.82 17.91 -19.42
C ILE A 94 5.36 19.24 -18.90
N ASN A 95 6.66 19.47 -19.04
CA ASN A 95 7.28 20.74 -18.74
C ASN A 95 6.86 21.81 -19.76
N ASP A 96 6.68 23.03 -19.28
CA ASP A 96 6.39 24.17 -20.13
C ASP A 96 7.58 24.50 -21.06
N GLY A 97 7.29 25.16 -22.19
CA GLY A 97 8.31 25.52 -23.19
C GLY A 97 8.81 24.36 -24.07
N THR A 98 8.43 23.12 -23.77
CA THR A 98 8.81 21.93 -24.55
C THR A 98 8.02 21.81 -25.85
N ASN A 99 8.58 21.11 -26.85
CA ASN A 99 7.87 20.80 -28.10
C ASN A 99 6.63 19.93 -27.85
N ALA A 100 6.68 19.05 -26.84
CA ALA A 100 5.56 18.24 -26.41
C ALA A 100 4.35 19.08 -25.94
N LYS A 101 4.60 20.17 -25.20
CA LYS A 101 3.54 21.10 -24.77
C LYS A 101 2.88 21.81 -25.96
N LYS A 102 3.66 22.21 -26.96
CA LYS A 102 3.17 22.93 -28.16
C LYS A 102 2.23 22.09 -29.03
N MET A 103 2.27 20.76 -28.91
CA MET A 103 1.38 19.84 -29.65
C MET A 103 -0.09 19.94 -29.24
N ASN A 104 -0.41 20.51 -28.06
CA ASN A 104 -1.79 20.58 -27.54
C ASN A 104 -2.50 19.20 -27.53
N LEU A 105 -1.77 18.15 -27.16
CA LEU A 105 -2.27 16.78 -27.08
C LEU A 105 -3.45 16.67 -26.09
N LYS A 106 -4.47 15.88 -26.44
CA LYS A 106 -5.60 15.62 -25.54
C LYS A 106 -5.42 14.27 -24.86
N GLN A 107 -5.79 14.21 -23.58
CA GLN A 107 -5.86 12.94 -22.86
C GLN A 107 -6.89 12.03 -23.54
N GLY A 108 -6.57 10.74 -23.63
CA GLY A 108 -7.41 9.75 -24.29
C GLY A 108 -7.13 9.57 -25.79
N ASP A 109 -6.30 10.43 -26.40
CA ASP A 109 -5.90 10.28 -27.80
C ASP A 109 -4.98 9.08 -28.00
N ASN A 110 -4.84 8.63 -29.25
CA ASN A 110 -3.89 7.58 -29.58
C ASN A 110 -2.44 8.12 -29.52
N PHE A 111 -1.62 7.47 -28.71
CA PHE A 111 -0.24 7.85 -28.46
C PHE A 111 0.64 7.72 -29.70
N ASN A 112 0.48 6.63 -30.48
CA ASN A 112 1.30 6.40 -31.67
C ASN A 112 1.00 7.46 -32.74
N SER A 113 -0.27 7.83 -32.93
CA SER A 113 -0.65 8.92 -33.83
C SER A 113 -0.08 10.27 -33.36
N SER A 114 -0.13 10.53 -32.06
CA SER A 114 0.43 11.76 -31.46
C SER A 114 1.95 11.84 -31.63
N ALA A 115 2.64 10.71 -31.45
CA ALA A 115 4.08 10.60 -31.66
C ALA A 115 4.48 10.75 -33.14
N ASP A 116 3.65 10.25 -34.07
CA ASP A 116 3.87 10.45 -35.51
C ASP A 116 3.80 11.93 -35.87
N GLN A 117 2.77 12.65 -35.41
CA GLN A 117 2.65 14.08 -35.62
C GLN A 117 3.82 14.86 -35.02
N TYR A 118 4.24 14.47 -33.81
CA TYR A 118 5.42 15.05 -33.17
C TYR A 118 6.67 14.88 -34.03
N ALA A 119 6.91 13.67 -34.56
CA ALA A 119 8.05 13.36 -35.41
C ALA A 119 8.03 14.16 -36.72
N VAL A 120 6.85 14.30 -37.34
CA VAL A 120 6.70 15.12 -38.55
C VAL A 120 7.02 16.59 -38.28
N GLN A 121 6.57 17.11 -37.14
CA GLN A 121 6.68 18.54 -36.83
C GLN A 121 8.06 18.95 -36.31
N TYR A 122 8.73 18.11 -35.52
CA TYR A 122 9.93 18.50 -34.78
C TYR A 122 11.19 17.70 -35.12
N LEU A 123 11.09 16.57 -35.83
CA LEU A 123 12.25 15.75 -36.17
C LEU A 123 12.59 15.83 -37.67
N HIS A 124 13.88 15.72 -37.96
CA HIS A 124 14.36 15.59 -39.32
C HIS A 124 13.90 14.26 -39.91
N GLU A 125 13.59 14.23 -41.21
CA GLU A 125 13.05 13.05 -41.89
C GLU A 125 13.87 11.78 -41.65
N LYS A 126 15.20 11.89 -41.66
CA LYS A 126 16.14 10.79 -41.41
C LYS A 126 16.02 10.19 -39.99
N GLU A 127 15.56 10.96 -39.00
CA GLU A 127 15.45 10.58 -37.58
C GLU A 127 14.05 10.06 -37.23
N ARG A 128 13.05 10.30 -38.08
CA ARG A 128 11.65 9.96 -37.79
C ARG A 128 11.43 8.47 -37.62
N GLN A 129 12.07 7.65 -38.46
CA GLN A 129 11.89 6.20 -38.38
C GLN A 129 12.54 5.63 -37.12
N GLU A 130 13.77 6.06 -36.79
CA GLU A 130 14.45 5.66 -35.56
C GLU A 130 13.65 6.06 -34.31
N PHE A 131 13.09 7.29 -34.31
CA PHE A 131 12.21 7.74 -33.24
C PHE A 131 10.95 6.88 -33.13
N LYS A 132 10.29 6.57 -34.25
CA LYS A 132 9.10 5.70 -34.27
C LYS A 132 9.41 4.31 -33.74
N ASP A 133 10.53 3.72 -34.15
CA ASP A 133 10.94 2.39 -33.71
C ASP A 133 11.25 2.38 -32.20
N TRP A 134 11.85 3.46 -31.69
CA TRP A 134 12.13 3.63 -30.27
C TRP A 134 10.86 3.81 -29.42
N ILE A 135 9.88 4.56 -29.93
CA ILE A 135 8.62 4.89 -29.24
C ILE A 135 7.56 3.80 -29.41
N SER A 136 7.61 3.00 -30.48
CA SER A 136 6.59 2.00 -30.79
C SER A 136 6.47 0.95 -29.68
N THR A 137 5.22 0.61 -29.34
CA THR A 137 4.87 -0.38 -28.31
C THR A 137 5.43 -1.78 -28.57
N GLY A 138 5.79 -2.11 -29.82
CA GLY A 138 6.23 -3.45 -30.22
C GLY A 138 7.71 -3.79 -29.98
N HIS A 139 8.57 -2.81 -29.65
CA HIS A 139 10.03 -2.99 -29.69
C HIS A 139 10.79 -2.53 -28.44
N LEU A 140 10.13 -2.32 -27.30
CA LEU A 140 10.85 -2.00 -26.06
C LEU A 140 11.58 -3.25 -25.53
N PRO A 141 12.93 -3.26 -25.47
CA PRO A 141 13.63 -4.23 -24.66
C PRO A 141 13.14 -4.05 -23.22
N SER A 142 12.91 -5.16 -22.52
CA SER A 142 12.35 -5.25 -21.17
C SER A 142 13.02 -4.38 -20.09
N TYR A 143 14.18 -3.76 -20.38
CA TYR A 143 14.91 -2.86 -19.49
C TYR A 143 14.83 -1.36 -19.85
N LYS A 144 14.28 -0.98 -21.02
CA LYS A 144 14.03 0.45 -21.40
C LYS A 144 12.60 0.92 -21.14
N ALA A 145 11.70 -0.03 -20.92
CA ALA A 145 10.39 0.23 -20.35
C ALA A 145 10.54 0.46 -18.84
N ALA A 146 10.99 1.64 -18.43
CA ALA A 146 10.89 2.04 -17.03
C ALA A 146 9.40 2.19 -16.67
N GLY A 147 8.75 1.07 -16.29
CA GLY A 147 7.37 1.07 -15.82
C GLY A 147 6.34 0.24 -16.61
N CYS A 148 6.72 -0.61 -17.57
CA CYS A 148 5.77 -1.62 -18.07
C CYS A 148 5.59 -2.70 -17.01
N GLY A 149 4.55 -2.58 -16.18
CA GLY A 149 4.12 -3.62 -15.26
C GLY A 149 3.39 -4.76 -15.99
N LYS A 150 2.96 -5.79 -15.25
CA LYS A 150 2.16 -6.93 -15.78
C LYS A 150 0.76 -6.53 -16.29
N ASN A 151 0.38 -5.28 -16.11
CA ASN A 151 -0.86 -4.72 -16.61
C ASN A 151 -0.51 -4.04 -17.93
N ASP A 152 -1.41 -4.04 -18.91
CA ASP A 152 -1.20 -3.58 -20.29
C ASP A 152 -0.96 -2.06 -20.42
N HIS A 153 -0.14 -1.46 -19.54
CA HIS A 153 0.15 -0.05 -19.47
C HIS A 153 1.65 0.18 -19.32
N CYS A 154 2.15 1.23 -19.96
CA CYS A 154 3.56 1.60 -19.93
C CYS A 154 3.74 3.12 -19.85
N LEU A 155 4.77 3.53 -19.10
CA LEU A 155 5.25 4.90 -19.12
C LEU A 155 6.08 5.15 -20.39
N LYS A 156 5.77 6.24 -21.10
CA LYS A 156 6.50 6.67 -22.29
C LYS A 156 6.89 8.14 -22.21
N THR A 157 7.96 8.51 -22.90
CA THR A 157 8.47 9.88 -22.91
C THR A 157 8.73 10.34 -24.34
N MET A 158 8.38 11.58 -24.66
CA MET A 158 8.73 12.21 -25.94
C MET A 158 9.77 13.29 -25.66
N HIS A 159 11.04 12.98 -25.90
CA HIS A 159 12.14 13.91 -25.65
C HIS A 159 12.32 14.83 -26.86
N GLY A 160 12.06 16.12 -26.67
CA GLY A 160 12.49 17.17 -27.58
C GLY A 160 13.53 18.02 -26.90
N ARG A 161 14.74 18.08 -27.48
CA ARG A 161 15.58 19.27 -27.28
C ARG A 161 15.11 20.38 -28.21
#